data_AF-A0A6P5Y9B9-F1
#
_entry.id   AF-A0A6P5Y9B9-F1
#
_cell.length_a   1.000
_cell.length_b   1.000
_cell.length_c   1.000
_cell.angle_alpha   90.00
_cell.angle_beta   90.00
_cell.angle_gamma   90.00
#
_symmetry.space_group_name_H-M   'P 1'
#
loop_
_entity.id
_entity.type
_entity.pdbx_description
1 polymer ?
#
loop_
_entity_poly.entity_id
_entity_poly.type
_entity_poly.pdbx_seq_one_letter_code
_entity_poly.pdbx_strand_id
1 'polypeptide(L)'
;METTEDPSSEIPFNGPDSSIVLPNSDHHLLAQLESIRQSYHALQSKSSSMEENLRLLQPQRDEAIDQSTKLMEKVHDLSLERDFLRHQIEEFEVTLKENEEGFAKKIDEESKAKLELEKELEVSRGRIKELESGRKARNEVIEKSSDSIRSVKDILVKFIETLDDEKEVIENVGSESEKLELEEEELRIFPTEITTVLKLAGEANSKLNEFKEGRKKEKRELENSVVSLTEENRDINSLLRIALVEKEAVERNLNKLKGNNEQKRVALLQIAERGLQRVGFGFMMGSGTNEQAMESSGAITTTTTAAAAASTTGSKSDSSECEEEDVSLASMMERIMKNLRLEISQLRRSLDESRSDTERLQSLTEKQAQKIEENTLYIKELEDRERILAQNVEDLLMEIKETEAEVARWREACELEVEAGKKEVEERDKVVVILKQELEKTKATLEISNGKLKMKEELAAAAMAAQAAAERSLQLADSRAAGLRERIEEMTKQLEEAESRERNRRKVRHICWPWHALKMTIATNTNNRVQDVKRMLPEMQALLPHNM
;
A
#
# COMPACT_ATOMS: atom_id res chain seq x y z
N MET A 1 72.53 2.05 -37.55
CA MET A 1 72.10 2.81 -38.73
C MET A 1 72.49 4.25 -38.44
N GLU A 2 73.39 4.93 -39.13
CA GLU A 2 73.99 4.78 -40.46
C GLU A 2 75.27 5.64 -40.43
N THR A 3 76.43 5.04 -40.73
CA THR A 3 77.29 5.30 -41.92
C THR A 3 78.13 6.57 -41.84
N THR A 4 79.43 6.38 -41.53
CA THR A 4 80.53 7.28 -41.90
C THR A 4 81.22 6.70 -43.12
N GLU A 5 81.11 7.39 -44.25
CA GLU A 5 81.91 7.17 -45.46
C GLU A 5 82.90 8.34 -45.63
N ASP A 6 84.17 7.98 -45.80
CA ASP A 6 85.21 8.78 -46.45
C ASP A 6 84.86 8.97 -47.94
N PRO A 7 85.41 10.01 -48.61
CA PRO A 7 86.25 9.64 -49.75
C PRO A 7 87.52 10.48 -49.93
N SER A 8 88.57 9.74 -50.26
CA SER A 8 89.84 10.15 -50.85
C SER A 8 89.69 10.92 -52.16
N SER A 9 90.68 11.76 -52.49
CA SER A 9 91.04 12.12 -53.87
C SER A 9 92.52 12.50 -53.96
N GLU A 10 93.33 11.57 -54.48
CA GLU A 10 94.54 11.84 -55.28
C GLU A 10 94.10 12.57 -56.58
N ILE A 11 94.88 13.28 -57.41
CA ILE A 11 96.09 12.96 -58.18
C ILE A 11 96.62 14.33 -58.82
N PRO A 12 97.55 14.43 -59.80
CA PRO A 12 98.99 14.76 -59.70
C PRO A 12 99.50 15.96 -60.56
N PHE A 13 100.84 16.11 -60.65
CA PHE A 13 101.68 16.19 -61.88
C PHE A 13 102.64 17.39 -62.06
N ASN A 14 103.87 17.04 -62.48
CA ASN A 14 104.95 17.77 -63.16
C ASN A 14 105.90 18.73 -62.41
N GLY A 15 107.17 18.30 -62.35
CA GLY A 15 108.35 19.17 -62.49
C GLY A 15 108.63 19.52 -63.96
N PRO A 16 109.60 20.43 -64.23
CA PRO A 16 110.88 19.96 -64.78
C PRO A 16 112.13 20.75 -64.30
N ASP A 17 113.29 20.18 -64.63
CA ASP A 17 114.66 20.57 -64.29
C ASP A 17 115.25 21.77 -65.07
N SER A 18 116.21 22.44 -64.39
CA SER A 18 117.51 22.96 -64.89
C SER A 18 117.67 24.28 -65.70
N SER A 19 118.45 25.19 -65.07
CA SER A 19 119.69 25.85 -65.60
C SER A 19 119.67 27.25 -66.27
N ILE A 20 120.24 28.23 -65.53
CA ILE A 20 121.21 29.30 -65.90
C ILE A 20 120.76 30.51 -66.78
N VAL A 21 120.70 31.73 -66.19
CA VAL A 21 121.54 32.96 -66.39
C VAL A 21 120.78 34.22 -65.85
N LEU A 22 121.45 35.01 -64.98
CA LEU A 22 121.09 36.31 -64.33
C LEU A 22 120.87 37.49 -65.34
N PRO A 23 120.47 38.75 -64.98
CA PRO A 23 120.59 39.43 -63.66
C PRO A 23 119.41 40.34 -63.21
N ASN A 24 119.01 40.22 -61.94
CA ASN A 24 118.54 41.29 -61.03
C ASN A 24 117.70 40.66 -59.92
N SER A 25 118.38 40.06 -58.95
CA SER A 25 117.77 39.19 -57.92
C SER A 25 117.21 39.94 -56.71
N ASP A 26 117.54 41.21 -56.51
CA ASP A 26 117.24 41.87 -55.22
C ASP A 26 115.83 42.46 -55.17
N HIS A 27 115.30 42.99 -56.28
CA HIS A 27 113.94 43.56 -56.33
C HIS A 27 112.84 42.48 -56.34
N HIS A 28 113.09 41.31 -56.93
CA HIS A 28 112.10 40.23 -56.93
C HIS A 28 111.95 39.59 -55.54
N LEU A 29 113.07 39.40 -54.83
CA LEU A 29 113.07 38.91 -53.44
C LEU A 29 112.38 39.90 -52.50
N LEU A 30 112.61 41.21 -52.67
CA LEU A 30 111.88 42.25 -51.93
C LEU A 30 110.38 42.23 -52.20
N ALA A 31 109.95 42.09 -53.46
CA ALA A 31 108.53 42.00 -53.81
C ALA A 31 107.86 40.71 -53.25
N GLN A 32 108.58 39.58 -53.23
CA GLN A 32 108.09 38.35 -52.60
C GLN A 32 107.99 38.50 -51.07
N LEU A 33 108.98 39.12 -50.43
CA LEU A 33 108.92 39.42 -48.98
C LEU A 33 107.77 40.38 -48.63
N GLU A 34 107.54 41.41 -49.45
CA GLU A 34 106.42 42.35 -49.28
C GLU A 34 105.06 41.64 -49.44
N SER A 35 104.94 40.73 -50.42
CA SER A 35 103.75 39.89 -50.63
C SER A 35 103.49 38.93 -49.46
N ILE A 36 104.54 38.30 -48.93
CA ILE A 36 104.48 37.45 -47.73
C ILE A 36 104.08 38.28 -46.49
N ARG A 37 104.58 39.51 -46.38
CA ARG A 37 104.22 40.41 -45.27
C ARG A 37 102.76 40.86 -45.36
N GLN A 38 102.27 41.16 -46.56
CA GLN A 38 100.87 41.50 -46.80
C GLN A 38 99.95 40.29 -46.53
N SER A 39 100.34 39.09 -46.95
CA SER A 39 99.58 37.87 -46.68
C SER A 39 99.57 37.52 -45.18
N TYR A 40 100.69 37.72 -44.48
CA TYR A 40 100.77 37.58 -43.03
C TYR A 40 99.87 38.59 -42.31
N HIS A 41 99.87 39.86 -42.71
CA HIS A 41 98.96 40.86 -42.13
C HIS A 41 97.48 40.56 -42.43
N ALA A 42 97.16 40.08 -43.64
CA ALA A 42 95.81 39.63 -43.97
C ALA A 42 95.39 38.41 -43.14
N LEU A 43 96.30 37.47 -42.91
CA LEU A 43 96.07 36.31 -42.05
C LEU A 43 95.88 36.72 -40.59
N GLN A 44 96.69 37.66 -40.10
CA GLN A 44 96.60 38.21 -38.76
C GLN A 44 95.28 38.97 -38.54
N SER A 45 94.85 39.76 -39.53
CA SER A 45 93.55 40.43 -39.51
C SER A 45 92.38 39.43 -39.53
N LYS A 46 92.44 38.39 -40.37
CA LYS A 46 91.45 37.30 -40.37
C LYS A 46 91.43 36.53 -39.05
N SER A 47 92.60 36.27 -38.47
CA SER A 47 92.72 35.61 -37.16
C SER A 47 92.09 36.46 -36.06
N SER A 48 92.36 37.76 -36.05
CA SER A 48 91.76 38.70 -35.09
C SER A 48 90.24 38.76 -35.24
N SER A 49 89.73 38.84 -36.47
CA SER A 49 88.29 38.83 -36.75
C SER A 49 87.62 37.52 -36.33
N MET A 50 88.27 36.38 -36.56
CA MET A 50 87.76 35.08 -36.14
C MET A 50 87.76 34.94 -34.61
N GLU A 51 88.77 35.45 -33.92
CA GLU A 51 88.81 35.47 -32.46
C GLU A 51 87.70 36.37 -31.88
N GLU A 52 87.43 37.51 -32.50
CA GLU A 52 86.35 38.42 -32.11
C GLU A 52 84.95 37.79 -32.33
N ASN A 53 84.76 37.08 -33.45
CA ASN A 53 83.55 36.30 -33.71
C ASN A 53 83.37 35.15 -32.71
N LEU A 54 84.44 34.46 -32.33
CA LEU A 54 84.41 33.43 -31.28
C LEU A 54 83.98 34.01 -29.93
N ARG A 55 84.47 35.21 -29.57
CA ARG A 55 84.05 35.91 -28.35
C ARG A 55 82.59 36.33 -28.35
N LEU A 56 82.00 36.60 -29.52
CA LEU A 56 80.57 36.92 -29.67
C LEU A 56 79.66 35.68 -29.65
N LEU A 57 80.11 34.57 -30.24
CA LEU A 57 79.35 33.31 -30.29
C LEU A 57 79.31 32.59 -28.94
N GLN A 58 80.34 32.76 -28.12
CA GLN A 58 80.43 32.09 -26.82
C GLN A 58 79.28 32.50 -25.84
N PRO A 59 78.96 33.79 -25.64
CA PRO A 59 77.77 34.21 -24.88
C PRO A 59 76.46 33.67 -25.43
N GLN A 60 76.28 33.66 -26.76
CA GLN A 60 75.06 33.13 -27.39
C GLN A 60 74.90 31.62 -27.13
N ARG A 61 76.01 30.88 -27.18
CA ARG A 61 76.04 29.46 -26.87
C ARG A 61 75.72 29.21 -25.40
N ASP A 62 76.29 29.99 -24.49
CA ASP A 62 76.05 29.86 -23.05
C ASP A 62 74.59 30.23 -22.69
N GLU A 63 74.02 31.26 -23.31
CA GLU A 63 72.61 31.63 -23.18
C GLU A 63 71.68 30.53 -23.71
N ALA A 64 71.99 29.93 -24.87
CA ALA A 64 71.22 28.81 -25.40
C ALA A 64 71.28 27.58 -24.48
N ILE A 65 72.41 27.32 -23.82
CA ILE A 65 72.55 26.26 -22.82
C ILE A 65 71.68 26.55 -21.60
N ASP A 66 71.71 27.78 -21.08
CA ASP A 66 70.88 28.18 -19.93
C ASP A 66 69.37 28.12 -20.22
N GLN A 67 68.96 28.47 -21.44
CA GLN A 67 67.57 28.28 -21.88
C GLN A 67 67.21 26.80 -21.98
N SER A 68 68.12 25.97 -22.51
CA SER A 68 67.92 24.52 -22.63
C SER A 68 67.80 23.83 -21.26
N THR A 69 68.62 24.23 -20.27
CA THR A 69 68.52 23.69 -18.89
C THR A 69 67.21 24.08 -18.23
N LYS A 70 66.79 25.36 -18.34
CA LYS A 70 65.49 25.83 -17.82
C LYS A 70 64.31 25.11 -18.47
N LEU A 71 64.38 24.83 -19.76
CA LEU A 71 63.34 24.08 -20.47
C LEU A 71 63.29 22.63 -19.99
N MET A 72 64.45 22.00 -19.79
CA MET A 72 64.56 20.63 -19.29
C MET A 72 63.97 20.49 -17.88
N GLU A 73 64.21 21.45 -17.00
CA GLU A 73 63.62 21.50 -15.65
C GLU A 73 62.09 21.59 -15.73
N LYS A 74 61.55 22.51 -16.55
CA LYS A 74 60.09 22.61 -16.76
C LYS A 74 59.47 21.34 -17.33
N VAL A 75 60.16 20.67 -18.27
CA VAL A 75 59.69 19.40 -18.84
C VAL A 75 59.69 18.30 -17.77
N HIS A 76 60.68 18.30 -16.88
CA HIS A 76 60.72 17.37 -15.76
C HIS A 76 59.55 17.60 -14.79
N ASP A 77 59.32 18.84 -14.37
CA ASP A 77 58.21 19.20 -13.48
C ASP A 77 56.84 18.83 -14.08
N LEU A 78 56.62 19.14 -15.37
CA LEU A 78 55.40 18.75 -16.09
C LEU A 78 55.26 17.24 -16.22
N SER A 79 56.36 16.49 -16.32
CA SER A 79 56.33 15.03 -16.34
C SER A 79 55.91 14.47 -14.98
N LEU A 80 56.40 15.03 -13.87
CA LEU A 80 56.00 14.63 -12.52
C LEU A 80 54.52 14.92 -12.28
N GLU A 81 54.03 16.09 -12.69
CA GLU A 81 52.61 16.44 -12.59
C GLU A 81 51.73 15.51 -13.43
N ARG A 82 52.15 15.21 -14.68
CA ARG A 82 51.45 14.24 -15.53
C ARG A 82 51.36 12.87 -14.87
N ASP A 83 52.45 12.38 -14.28
CA ASP A 83 52.49 11.06 -13.67
C ASP A 83 51.66 11.01 -12.38
N PHE A 84 51.67 12.09 -11.60
CA PHE A 84 50.78 12.26 -10.45
C PHE A 84 49.29 12.23 -10.87
N LEU A 85 48.91 12.99 -11.89
CA LEU A 85 47.53 13.02 -12.40
C LEU A 85 47.12 11.66 -12.98
N ARG A 86 48.04 10.96 -13.65
CA ARG A 86 47.77 9.61 -14.17
C ARG A 86 47.45 8.63 -13.05
N HIS A 87 48.22 8.62 -11.97
CA HIS A 87 47.93 7.75 -10.82
C HIS A 87 46.62 8.12 -10.13
N GLN A 88 46.31 9.42 -10.02
CA GLN A 88 45.04 9.85 -9.46
C GLN A 88 43.85 9.41 -10.34
N ILE A 89 43.98 9.45 -11.67
CA ILE A 89 42.97 8.93 -12.59
C ILE A 89 42.80 7.41 -12.41
N GLU A 90 43.89 6.66 -12.32
CA GLU A 90 43.86 5.21 -12.10
C GLU A 90 43.15 4.85 -10.78
N GLU A 91 43.40 5.59 -9.71
CA GLU A 91 42.73 5.40 -8.42
C GLU A 91 41.22 5.70 -8.51
N PHE A 92 40.83 6.77 -9.21
CA PHE A 92 39.42 7.07 -9.46
C PHE A 92 38.74 6.01 -10.34
N GLU A 93 39.43 5.47 -11.34
CA GLU A 93 38.88 4.39 -12.17
C GLU A 93 38.64 3.11 -11.37
N VAL A 94 39.54 2.77 -10.44
CA VAL A 94 39.37 1.60 -9.56
C VAL A 94 38.19 1.79 -8.62
N THR A 95 38.12 2.92 -7.93
CA THR A 95 37.01 3.23 -7.01
C THR A 95 35.66 3.32 -7.73
N LEU A 96 35.64 3.85 -8.97
CA LEU A 96 34.45 3.86 -9.81
C LEU A 96 33.99 2.43 -10.13
N LYS A 97 34.90 1.56 -10.57
CA LYS A 97 34.58 0.15 -10.88
C LYS A 97 34.07 -0.61 -9.67
N GLU A 98 34.69 -0.44 -8.51
CA GLU A 98 34.23 -1.06 -7.25
C GLU A 98 32.83 -0.60 -6.88
N ASN A 99 32.53 0.69 -7.05
CA ASN A 99 31.20 1.24 -6.82
C ASN A 99 30.18 0.71 -7.84
N GLU A 100 30.51 0.66 -9.13
CA GLU A 100 29.66 0.10 -10.19
C GLU A 100 29.31 -1.37 -9.91
N GLU A 101 30.30 -2.18 -9.52
CA GLU A 101 30.10 -3.57 -9.11
C GLU A 101 29.23 -3.69 -7.84
N GLY A 102 29.42 -2.78 -6.88
CA GLY A 102 28.59 -2.68 -5.68
C GLY A 102 27.12 -2.40 -6.01
N PHE A 103 26.86 -1.44 -6.90
CA PHE A 103 25.50 -1.14 -7.37
C PHE A 103 24.89 -2.29 -8.15
N ALA A 104 25.66 -2.97 -9.02
CA ALA A 104 25.18 -4.14 -9.75
C ALA A 104 24.72 -5.26 -8.81
N LYS A 105 25.52 -5.57 -7.77
CA LYS A 105 25.14 -6.56 -6.75
C LYS A 105 23.87 -6.16 -5.99
N LYS A 106 23.77 -4.88 -5.60
CA LYS A 106 22.59 -4.36 -4.89
C LYS A 106 21.32 -4.47 -5.73
N ILE A 107 21.40 -4.14 -7.02
CA ILE A 107 20.29 -4.28 -7.97
C ILE A 107 19.88 -5.76 -8.11
N ASP A 108 20.84 -6.67 -8.22
CA ASP A 108 20.56 -8.10 -8.31
C ASP A 108 19.88 -8.63 -7.03
N GLU A 109 20.34 -8.23 -5.85
CA GLU A 109 19.73 -8.58 -4.56
C GLU A 109 18.30 -8.04 -4.43
N GLU A 110 18.10 -6.76 -4.76
CA GLU A 110 16.78 -6.13 -4.74
C GLU A 110 15.82 -6.79 -5.73
N SER A 111 16.30 -7.19 -6.91
CA SER A 111 15.48 -7.90 -7.91
C SER A 111 15.03 -9.29 -7.41
N LYS A 112 15.89 -10.00 -6.67
CA LYS A 112 15.55 -11.29 -6.05
C LYS A 112 14.53 -11.11 -4.94
N ALA A 113 14.73 -10.13 -4.06
CA ALA A 113 13.78 -9.80 -3.00
C ALA A 113 12.40 -9.41 -3.55
N LYS A 114 12.37 -8.63 -4.64
CA LYS A 114 11.13 -8.27 -5.33
C LYS A 114 10.40 -9.49 -5.90
N LEU A 115 11.12 -10.43 -6.51
CA LEU A 115 10.55 -11.68 -7.02
C LEU A 115 10.00 -12.58 -5.89
N GLU A 116 10.63 -12.58 -4.72
CA GLU A 116 10.14 -13.31 -3.54
C GLU A 116 8.85 -12.69 -3.01
N LEU A 117 8.81 -11.36 -2.85
CA LEU A 117 7.60 -10.63 -2.45
C LEU A 117 6.45 -10.84 -3.45
N GLU A 118 6.73 -10.85 -4.74
CA GLU A 118 5.71 -11.10 -5.77
C GLU A 118 5.09 -12.51 -5.64
N LYS A 119 5.90 -13.52 -5.31
CA LYS A 119 5.40 -14.87 -5.02
C LYS A 119 4.52 -14.90 -3.77
N GLU A 120 4.93 -14.23 -2.70
CA GLU A 120 4.14 -14.14 -1.46
C GLU A 120 2.82 -13.40 -1.67
N LEU A 121 2.82 -12.34 -2.47
CA LEU A 121 1.61 -11.62 -2.86
C LEU A 121 0.66 -12.50 -3.65
N GLU A 122 1.16 -13.32 -4.59
CA GLU A 122 0.30 -14.23 -5.35
C GLU A 122 -0.29 -15.34 -4.46
N VAL A 123 0.47 -15.86 -3.50
CA VAL A 123 -0.04 -16.80 -2.48
C VAL A 123 -1.12 -16.13 -1.63
N SER A 124 -0.88 -14.91 -1.16
CA SER A 124 -1.84 -14.15 -0.34
C SER A 124 -3.12 -13.85 -1.12
N ARG A 125 -2.99 -13.48 -2.39
CA ARG A 125 -4.11 -13.28 -3.31
C ARG A 125 -4.91 -14.56 -3.53
N GLY A 126 -4.25 -15.71 -3.63
CA GLY A 126 -4.90 -17.03 -3.68
C GLY A 126 -5.73 -17.30 -2.43
N ARG A 127 -5.15 -17.08 -1.24
CA ARG A 127 -5.85 -17.23 0.05
C ARG A 127 -7.06 -16.30 0.18
N ILE A 128 -6.94 -15.05 -0.27
CA ILE A 128 -8.06 -14.09 -0.28
C ILE A 128 -9.20 -14.61 -1.15
N LYS A 129 -8.90 -15.07 -2.37
CA LYS A 129 -9.93 -15.66 -3.26
C LYS A 129 -10.63 -16.88 -2.64
N GLU A 130 -9.88 -17.71 -1.93
CA GLU A 130 -10.44 -18.86 -1.21
C GLU A 130 -11.37 -18.40 -0.07
N LEU A 131 -10.92 -17.45 0.76
CA LEU A 131 -11.75 -16.88 1.84
C LEU A 131 -13.00 -16.16 1.32
N GLU A 132 -12.89 -15.44 0.20
CA GLU A 132 -14.03 -14.79 -0.45
C GLU A 132 -15.04 -15.80 -0.97
N SER A 133 -14.59 -16.90 -1.59
CA SER A 133 -15.49 -17.95 -2.05
C SER A 133 -16.16 -18.69 -0.88
N GLY A 134 -15.42 -18.97 0.20
CA GLY A 134 -15.97 -19.49 1.45
C GLY A 134 -16.97 -18.54 2.13
N ARG A 135 -16.72 -17.22 2.10
CA ARG A 135 -17.66 -16.21 2.59
C ARG A 135 -18.95 -16.20 1.77
N LYS A 136 -18.85 -16.22 0.43
CA LYS A 136 -20.02 -16.27 -0.47
C LYS A 136 -20.88 -17.50 -0.20
N ALA A 137 -20.26 -18.68 -0.07
CA ALA A 137 -20.98 -19.92 0.25
C ALA A 137 -21.69 -19.86 1.62
N ARG A 138 -21.06 -19.28 2.64
CA ARG A 138 -21.70 -19.07 3.96
C ARG A 138 -22.87 -18.09 3.89
N ASN A 139 -22.74 -16.99 3.16
CA ASN A 139 -23.81 -16.01 3.02
C ASN A 139 -25.04 -16.62 2.34
N GLU A 140 -24.86 -17.44 1.30
CA GLU A 140 -25.96 -18.16 0.65
C GLU A 140 -26.72 -19.09 1.63
N VAL A 141 -26.00 -19.75 2.54
CA VAL A 141 -26.63 -20.57 3.59
C VAL A 141 -27.41 -19.71 4.58
N ILE A 142 -26.83 -18.57 5.00
CA ILE A 142 -27.47 -17.64 5.94
C ILE A 142 -28.77 -17.09 5.34
N GLU A 143 -28.76 -16.68 4.08
CA GLU A 143 -29.94 -16.20 3.34
C GLU A 143 -31.06 -17.24 3.33
N LYS A 144 -30.76 -18.49 2.92
CA LYS A 144 -31.72 -19.61 2.95
C LYS A 144 -32.29 -19.87 4.36
N SER A 145 -31.45 -19.74 5.38
CA SER A 145 -31.90 -19.91 6.77
C SER A 145 -32.73 -18.73 7.28
N SER A 146 -32.46 -17.49 6.85
CA SER A 146 -33.29 -16.32 7.17
C SER A 146 -34.69 -16.46 6.57
N ASP A 147 -34.80 -16.89 5.30
CA ASP A 147 -36.10 -17.18 4.67
C ASP A 147 -36.90 -18.24 5.45
N SER A 148 -36.20 -19.28 5.93
CA SER A 148 -36.82 -20.33 6.74
C SER A 148 -37.30 -19.80 8.10
N ILE A 149 -36.51 -18.95 8.76
CA ILE A 149 -36.86 -18.33 10.06
C ILE A 149 -38.03 -17.37 9.89
N ARG A 150 -38.06 -16.57 8.82
CA ARG A 150 -39.18 -15.67 8.50
C ARG A 150 -40.47 -16.44 8.29
N SER A 151 -40.41 -17.57 7.59
CA SER A 151 -41.56 -18.48 7.44
C SER A 151 -42.05 -19.03 8.78
N VAL A 152 -41.14 -19.45 9.67
CA VAL A 152 -41.49 -19.90 11.03
C VAL A 152 -42.12 -18.78 11.85
N LYS A 153 -41.57 -17.56 11.78
CA LYS A 153 -42.12 -16.36 12.44
C LYS A 153 -43.58 -16.15 12.03
N ASP A 154 -43.85 -16.16 10.72
CA ASP A 154 -45.20 -15.95 10.18
C ASP A 154 -46.18 -17.05 10.62
N ILE A 155 -45.73 -18.30 10.71
CA ILE A 155 -46.55 -19.41 11.22
C ILE A 155 -46.88 -19.22 12.70
N LEU A 156 -45.91 -18.82 13.52
CA LEU A 156 -46.12 -18.60 14.95
C LEU A 156 -47.06 -17.43 15.22
N VAL A 157 -46.92 -16.32 14.49
CA VAL A 157 -47.85 -15.18 14.58
C VAL A 157 -49.28 -15.63 14.25
N LYS A 158 -49.49 -16.32 13.13
CA LYS A 158 -50.81 -16.87 12.77
C LYS A 158 -51.36 -17.83 13.82
N PHE A 159 -50.50 -18.66 14.43
CA PHE A 159 -50.93 -19.60 15.47
C PHE A 159 -51.40 -18.87 16.74
N ILE A 160 -50.68 -17.83 17.17
CA ILE A 160 -51.08 -16.99 18.30
C ILE A 160 -52.41 -16.30 18.00
N GLU A 161 -52.55 -15.69 16.82
CA GLU A 161 -53.80 -15.05 16.37
C GLU A 161 -55.00 -16.00 16.37
N THR A 162 -54.80 -17.29 16.07
CA THR A 162 -55.91 -18.28 16.11
C THR A 162 -56.31 -18.74 17.50
N LEU A 163 -55.45 -18.54 18.51
CA LEU A 163 -55.73 -18.90 19.90
C LEU A 163 -56.32 -17.74 20.71
N ASP A 164 -56.15 -16.50 20.24
CA ASP A 164 -56.77 -15.31 20.83
C ASP A 164 -58.15 -15.07 20.23
N ASP A 165 -59.20 -15.36 21.00
CA ASP A 165 -60.59 -15.01 20.65
C ASP A 165 -60.86 -13.49 20.83
N GLU A 166 -60.00 -12.79 21.58
CA GLU A 166 -59.97 -11.33 21.67
C GLU A 166 -58.99 -10.78 20.64
N LYS A 167 -59.53 -10.10 19.63
CA LYS A 167 -58.78 -9.54 18.50
C LYS A 167 -57.97 -8.31 18.92
N GLU A 168 -56.97 -8.47 19.79
CA GLU A 168 -55.90 -7.48 19.91
C GLU A 168 -54.94 -7.71 18.75
N VAL A 169 -54.92 -6.74 17.83
CA VAL A 169 -53.96 -6.68 16.73
C VAL A 169 -52.58 -6.60 17.36
N ILE A 170 -51.81 -7.68 17.31
CA ILE A 170 -50.39 -7.66 17.64
C ILE A 170 -49.74 -6.74 16.62
N GLU A 171 -49.55 -5.47 16.99
CA GLU A 171 -48.77 -4.53 16.20
C GLU A 171 -47.40 -5.16 15.94
N ASN A 172 -47.14 -5.37 14.66
CA ASN A 172 -45.95 -5.93 14.09
C ASN A 172 -44.69 -5.25 14.67
N VAL A 173 -44.07 -5.85 15.70
CA VAL A 173 -42.85 -5.38 16.38
C VAL A 173 -41.61 -5.56 15.48
N GLY A 174 -41.65 -5.10 14.22
CA GLY A 174 -40.47 -5.17 13.36
C GLY A 174 -40.71 -4.92 11.89
N SER A 175 -41.45 -3.87 11.53
CA SER A 175 -41.45 -3.38 10.14
C SER A 175 -41.27 -1.87 10.06
N GLU A 176 -40.17 -1.39 10.64
CA GLU A 176 -39.45 -0.25 10.10
C GLU A 176 -37.99 -0.66 9.99
N SER A 177 -37.59 -1.14 8.81
CA SER A 177 -36.19 -1.04 8.41
C SER A 177 -36.17 -0.31 7.09
N GLU A 178 -35.91 0.99 7.26
CA GLU A 178 -35.62 1.94 6.24
C GLU A 178 -34.40 1.46 5.44
N LYS A 179 -34.52 1.60 4.13
CA LYS A 179 -33.56 1.19 3.12
C LYS A 179 -32.25 1.98 3.28
N LEU A 180 -31.33 1.52 4.13
CA LEU A 180 -29.99 2.12 4.28
C LEU A 180 -28.91 1.04 4.34
N GLU A 181 -28.03 1.12 3.34
CA GLU A 181 -26.63 0.64 3.26
C GLU A 181 -26.32 -0.77 3.79
N LEU A 182 -26.65 -1.77 2.95
CA LEU A 182 -26.35 -3.18 3.11
C LEU A 182 -24.88 -3.48 2.74
N GLU A 183 -24.02 -3.66 3.74
CA GLU A 183 -22.85 -4.56 3.58
C GLU A 183 -22.41 -5.22 4.90
N GLU A 184 -22.74 -4.66 6.07
CA GLU A 184 -22.41 -5.28 7.38
C GLU A 184 -23.64 -5.66 8.24
N GLU A 185 -24.83 -5.21 7.89
CA GLU A 185 -26.01 -5.31 8.76
C GLU A 185 -26.81 -6.62 8.57
N GLU A 186 -26.69 -7.29 7.42
CA GLU A 186 -27.39 -8.56 7.13
C GLU A 186 -27.01 -9.70 8.08
N LEU A 187 -25.75 -9.75 8.54
CA LEU A 187 -25.30 -10.75 9.51
C LEU A 187 -25.87 -10.52 10.92
N ARG A 188 -26.25 -9.27 11.24
CA ARG A 188 -26.87 -8.91 12.52
C ARG A 188 -28.36 -9.20 12.53
N ILE A 189 -29.02 -9.12 11.37
CA ILE A 189 -30.45 -9.37 11.23
C ILE A 189 -30.78 -10.84 11.56
N PHE A 190 -29.97 -11.80 11.08
CA PHE A 190 -30.20 -13.23 11.32
C PHE A 190 -30.34 -13.65 12.80
N PRO A 191 -29.40 -13.34 13.72
CA PRO A 191 -29.55 -13.67 15.13
C PRO A 191 -30.70 -12.90 15.78
N THR A 192 -30.99 -11.65 15.37
CA THR A 192 -32.14 -10.92 15.91
C THR A 192 -33.46 -11.59 15.53
N GLU A 193 -33.64 -12.00 14.27
CA GLU A 193 -34.83 -12.74 13.82
C GLU A 193 -35.01 -14.04 14.62
N ILE A 194 -33.94 -14.81 14.89
CA ILE A 194 -34.00 -16.02 15.74
C ILE A 194 -34.52 -15.68 17.15
N THR A 195 -34.01 -14.61 17.77
CA THR A 195 -34.47 -14.22 19.11
C THR A 195 -35.95 -13.82 19.11
N THR A 196 -36.44 -13.18 18.04
CA THR A 196 -37.87 -12.85 17.92
C THR A 196 -38.75 -14.09 17.77
N VAL A 197 -38.32 -15.06 16.95
CA VAL A 197 -39.02 -16.35 16.80
C VAL A 197 -39.06 -17.12 18.11
N LEU A 198 -37.97 -17.11 18.88
CA LEU A 198 -37.92 -17.77 20.18
C LEU A 198 -38.88 -17.14 21.20
N LYS A 199 -39.02 -15.80 21.19
CA LYS A 199 -40.02 -15.09 22.00
C LYS A 199 -41.44 -15.45 21.58
N LEU A 200 -41.74 -15.39 20.28
CA LEU A 200 -43.05 -15.77 19.74
C LEU A 200 -43.40 -17.24 20.04
N ALA A 201 -42.43 -18.15 19.97
CA ALA A 201 -42.64 -19.55 20.33
C ALA A 201 -42.98 -19.72 21.83
N GLY A 202 -42.35 -18.92 22.70
CA GLY A 202 -42.68 -18.87 24.13
C GLY A 202 -44.11 -18.38 24.37
N GLU A 203 -44.51 -17.31 23.68
CA GLU A 203 -45.85 -16.73 23.76
C GLU A 203 -46.93 -17.69 23.24
N ALA A 204 -46.71 -18.29 22.06
CA ALA A 204 -47.57 -19.34 21.49
C ALA A 204 -47.78 -20.51 22.47
N ASN A 205 -46.72 -20.92 23.18
CA ASN A 205 -46.81 -21.99 24.17
C ASN A 205 -47.59 -21.56 25.43
N SER A 206 -47.47 -20.30 25.87
CA SER A 206 -48.26 -19.74 26.98
C SER A 206 -49.75 -19.74 26.63
N LYS A 207 -50.12 -19.13 25.50
CA LYS A 207 -51.51 -19.05 25.01
C LYS A 207 -52.13 -20.44 24.82
N LEU A 208 -51.37 -21.40 24.29
CA LEU A 208 -51.84 -22.79 24.16
C LEU A 208 -52.12 -23.44 25.52
N ASN A 209 -51.32 -23.16 26.54
CA ASN A 209 -51.53 -23.70 27.88
C ASN A 209 -52.75 -23.06 28.56
N GLU A 210 -52.93 -21.74 28.41
CA GLU A 210 -54.12 -21.02 28.87
C GLU A 210 -55.40 -21.59 28.23
N PHE A 211 -55.41 -21.77 26.91
CA PHE A 211 -56.53 -22.40 26.20
C PHE A 211 -56.81 -23.83 26.69
N LYS A 212 -55.77 -24.65 26.90
CA LYS A 212 -55.93 -26.00 27.45
C LYS A 212 -56.50 -26.00 28.86
N GLU A 213 -56.11 -25.04 29.70
CA GLU A 213 -56.60 -24.92 31.07
C GLU A 213 -58.06 -24.44 31.09
N GLY A 214 -58.40 -23.43 30.28
CA GLY A 214 -59.77 -22.96 30.06
C GLY A 214 -60.69 -24.10 29.64
N ARG A 215 -60.28 -24.89 28.65
CA ARG A 215 -61.01 -26.07 28.19
C ARG A 215 -61.19 -27.14 29.27
N LYS A 216 -60.19 -27.36 30.13
CA LYS A 216 -60.30 -28.27 31.28
C LYS A 216 -61.26 -27.74 32.34
N LYS A 217 -61.34 -26.42 32.52
CA LYS A 217 -62.26 -25.78 33.46
C LYS A 217 -63.69 -25.87 32.94
N GLU A 218 -63.93 -25.50 31.68
CA GLU A 218 -65.23 -25.64 31.02
C GLU A 218 -65.71 -27.09 31.05
N LYS A 219 -64.82 -28.06 30.74
CA LYS A 219 -65.15 -29.48 30.85
C LYS A 219 -65.61 -29.87 32.27
N ARG A 220 -64.91 -29.43 33.31
CA ARG A 220 -65.29 -29.69 34.71
C ARG A 220 -66.63 -29.04 35.05
N GLU A 221 -66.88 -27.83 34.58
CA GLU A 221 -68.16 -27.13 34.78
C GLU A 221 -69.32 -27.86 34.09
N LEU A 222 -69.11 -28.33 32.85
CA LEU A 222 -70.08 -29.15 32.13
C LEU A 222 -70.31 -30.50 32.82
N GLU A 223 -69.25 -31.18 33.29
CA GLU A 223 -69.36 -32.42 34.05
C GLU A 223 -70.16 -32.21 35.34
N ASN A 224 -69.86 -31.14 36.10
CA ASN A 224 -70.62 -30.79 37.31
C ASN A 224 -72.09 -30.47 36.99
N SER A 225 -72.35 -29.74 35.90
CA SER A 225 -73.70 -29.42 35.43
C SER A 225 -74.48 -30.69 35.06
N VAL A 226 -73.83 -31.63 34.36
CA VAL A 226 -74.44 -32.94 34.03
C VAL A 226 -74.74 -33.72 35.31
N VAL A 227 -73.82 -33.78 36.28
CA VAL A 227 -74.07 -34.46 37.56
C VAL A 227 -75.27 -33.84 38.29
N SER A 228 -75.31 -32.50 38.42
CA SER A 228 -76.43 -31.78 39.02
C SER A 228 -77.76 -32.09 38.33
N LEU A 229 -77.79 -32.06 37.00
CA LEU A 229 -78.98 -32.40 36.22
C LEU A 229 -79.40 -33.87 36.37
N THR A 230 -78.46 -34.79 36.59
CA THR A 230 -78.78 -36.20 36.86
C THR A 230 -79.33 -36.41 38.27
N GLU A 231 -78.83 -35.66 39.27
CA GLU A 231 -79.35 -35.67 40.64
C GLU A 231 -80.76 -35.08 40.69
N GLU A 232 -81.00 -33.92 40.06
CA GLU A 232 -82.32 -33.32 39.94
C GLU A 232 -83.31 -34.27 39.23
N ASN A 233 -82.90 -34.94 38.15
CA ASN A 233 -83.74 -35.95 37.50
C ASN A 233 -84.05 -37.14 38.44
N ARG A 234 -83.10 -37.54 39.29
CA ARG A 234 -83.32 -38.60 40.29
C ARG A 234 -84.33 -38.16 41.35
N ASP A 235 -84.23 -36.92 41.82
CA ASP A 235 -85.15 -36.34 42.81
C ASP A 235 -86.56 -36.17 42.24
N ILE A 236 -86.68 -35.67 41.00
CA ILE A 236 -87.95 -35.63 40.28
C ILE A 236 -88.54 -37.03 40.13
N ASN A 237 -87.73 -38.04 39.78
CA ASN A 237 -88.18 -39.43 39.68
C ASN A 237 -88.67 -39.98 41.04
N SER A 238 -87.95 -39.66 42.12
CA SER A 238 -88.35 -40.00 43.50
C SER A 238 -89.69 -39.36 43.88
N LEU A 239 -89.85 -38.05 43.62
CA LEU A 239 -91.10 -37.32 43.84
C LEU A 239 -92.25 -37.91 43.02
N LEU A 240 -92.02 -38.26 41.75
CA LEU A 240 -93.03 -38.92 40.91
C LEU A 240 -93.44 -40.28 41.48
N ARG A 241 -92.50 -41.09 42.00
CA ARG A 241 -92.83 -42.36 42.66
C ARG A 241 -93.64 -42.14 43.93
N ILE A 242 -93.28 -41.17 44.76
CA ILE A 242 -94.04 -40.81 45.98
C ILE A 242 -95.45 -40.36 45.60
N ALA A 243 -95.59 -39.47 44.63
CA ALA A 243 -96.88 -38.99 44.14
C ALA A 243 -97.73 -40.12 43.56
N LEU A 244 -97.14 -41.07 42.83
CA LEU A 244 -97.84 -42.26 42.35
C LEU A 244 -98.34 -43.15 43.50
N VAL A 245 -97.50 -43.40 44.53
CA VAL A 245 -97.90 -44.20 45.70
C VAL A 245 -98.98 -43.50 46.53
N GLU A 246 -98.87 -42.18 46.73
CA GLU A 246 -99.91 -41.39 47.41
C GLU A 246 -101.21 -41.38 46.61
N LYS A 247 -101.15 -41.22 45.28
CA LYS A 247 -102.31 -41.34 44.38
C LYS A 247 -102.98 -42.70 44.54
N GLU A 248 -102.23 -43.80 44.46
CA GLU A 248 -102.79 -45.14 44.66
C GLU A 248 -103.37 -45.34 46.06
N ALA A 249 -102.76 -44.76 47.11
CA ALA A 249 -103.28 -44.82 48.47
C ALA A 249 -104.60 -44.05 48.61
N VAL A 250 -104.72 -42.88 47.97
CA VAL A 250 -105.95 -42.10 47.88
C VAL A 250 -107.02 -42.86 47.11
N GLU A 251 -106.68 -43.46 45.96
CA GLU A 251 -107.60 -44.31 45.19
C GLU A 251 -108.08 -45.52 46.00
N ARG A 252 -107.19 -46.19 46.76
CA ARG A 252 -107.56 -47.28 47.68
C ARG A 252 -108.48 -46.80 48.81
N ASN A 253 -108.25 -45.61 49.37
CA ASN A 253 -109.11 -45.03 50.41
C ASN A 253 -110.48 -44.61 49.85
N LEU A 254 -110.52 -44.07 48.63
CA LEU A 254 -111.76 -43.72 47.93
C LEU A 254 -112.59 -44.96 47.58
N ASN A 255 -111.94 -46.07 47.19
CA ASN A 255 -112.60 -47.35 46.89
C ASN A 255 -113.18 -48.04 48.15
N LYS A 256 -112.72 -47.69 49.36
CA LYS A 256 -113.27 -48.19 50.64
C LYS A 256 -114.55 -47.46 51.07
N LEU A 257 -114.84 -46.26 50.56
CA LEU A 257 -116.12 -45.57 50.77
C LEU A 257 -117.20 -46.14 49.82
N LYS A 258 -117.87 -47.21 50.24
CA LYS A 258 -119.07 -47.75 49.55
C LYS A 258 -120.34 -47.14 50.16
N GLY A 259 -120.75 -45.97 49.65
CA GLY A 259 -122.05 -45.33 49.97
C GLY A 259 -122.06 -43.81 49.79
N ASN A 260 -123.13 -43.28 49.18
CA ASN A 260 -123.52 -41.86 48.93
C ASN A 260 -122.51 -40.83 48.35
N ASN A 261 -122.95 -40.13 47.30
CA ASN A 261 -122.16 -39.17 46.50
C ASN A 261 -121.60 -37.98 47.29
N GLU A 262 -122.27 -37.57 48.38
CA GLU A 262 -121.86 -36.43 49.22
C GLU A 262 -120.59 -36.74 50.05
N GLN A 263 -120.47 -37.96 50.60
CA GLN A 263 -119.35 -38.35 51.47
C GLN A 263 -118.05 -38.50 50.67
N LYS A 264 -118.14 -38.96 49.42
CA LYS A 264 -117.00 -39.00 48.50
C LYS A 264 -116.51 -37.60 48.12
N ARG A 265 -117.43 -36.64 47.92
CA ARG A 265 -117.08 -35.26 47.56
C ARG A 265 -116.36 -34.53 48.70
N VAL A 266 -116.80 -34.71 49.94
CA VAL A 266 -116.15 -34.12 51.12
C VAL A 266 -114.78 -34.74 51.40
N ALA A 267 -114.64 -36.06 51.24
CA ALA A 267 -113.34 -36.73 51.37
C ALA A 267 -112.36 -36.29 50.27
N LEU A 268 -112.82 -36.15 49.02
CA LEU A 268 -112.02 -35.60 47.92
C LEU A 268 -111.53 -34.17 48.22
N LEU A 269 -112.39 -33.32 48.78
CA LEU A 269 -112.02 -31.95 49.15
C LEU A 269 -111.02 -31.91 50.32
N GLN A 270 -111.19 -32.73 51.35
CA GLN A 270 -110.23 -32.81 52.47
C GLN A 270 -108.87 -33.41 52.06
N ILE A 271 -108.87 -34.36 51.13
CA ILE A 271 -107.64 -34.93 50.56
C ILE A 271 -106.94 -33.89 49.67
N ALA A 272 -107.70 -33.15 48.85
CA ALA A 272 -107.16 -32.05 48.06
C ALA A 272 -106.60 -30.92 48.96
N GLU A 273 -107.27 -30.59 50.06
CA GLU A 273 -106.85 -29.57 51.03
C GLU A 273 -105.56 -29.99 51.78
N ARG A 274 -105.46 -31.25 52.22
CA ARG A 274 -104.22 -31.78 52.83
C ARG A 274 -103.08 -31.93 51.83
N GLY A 275 -103.39 -32.30 50.58
CA GLY A 275 -102.41 -32.32 49.50
C GLY A 275 -101.84 -30.93 49.26
N LEU A 276 -102.71 -29.93 49.11
CA LEU A 276 -102.32 -28.53 48.87
C LEU A 276 -101.49 -27.93 50.02
N GLN A 277 -101.82 -28.27 51.27
CA GLN A 277 -101.01 -27.89 52.44
C GLN A 277 -99.63 -28.56 52.48
N ARG A 278 -99.51 -29.84 52.07
CA ARG A 278 -98.22 -30.55 52.03
C ARG A 278 -97.28 -30.05 50.94
N VAL A 279 -97.81 -29.60 49.80
CA VAL A 279 -97.03 -28.92 48.73
C VAL A 279 -96.92 -27.39 48.93
N GLY A 280 -97.27 -26.87 50.11
CA GLY A 280 -96.95 -25.49 50.51
C GLY A 280 -97.88 -24.39 49.97
N PHE A 281 -99.05 -24.71 49.43
CA PHE A 281 -100.04 -23.74 48.97
C PHE A 281 -101.20 -23.61 49.97
N GLY A 282 -101.01 -22.84 51.05
CA GLY A 282 -102.03 -22.56 52.08
C GLY A 282 -102.06 -21.09 52.50
N PHE A 283 -103.20 -20.43 52.25
CA PHE A 283 -103.49 -19.00 52.43
C PHE A 283 -103.22 -18.47 53.85
N MET A 284 -102.58 -17.30 53.94
CA MET A 284 -102.32 -16.52 55.16
C MET A 284 -103.59 -15.82 55.66
N MET A 285 -104.03 -16.09 56.90
CA MET A 285 -104.89 -15.18 57.68
C MET A 285 -104.77 -15.44 59.20
N GLY A 286 -104.12 -14.52 59.92
CA GLY A 286 -104.57 -14.04 61.24
C GLY A 286 -104.16 -14.76 62.55
N SER A 287 -103.11 -14.22 63.17
CA SER A 287 -103.04 -13.79 64.59
C SER A 287 -102.87 -14.81 65.74
N GLY A 288 -101.76 -14.68 66.49
CA GLY A 288 -101.64 -15.15 67.88
C GLY A 288 -100.29 -15.74 68.32
N THR A 289 -99.26 -14.90 68.45
CA THR A 289 -98.25 -14.85 69.54
C THR A 289 -97.90 -16.15 70.31
N ASN A 290 -96.66 -16.68 70.21
CA ASN A 290 -95.55 -16.36 71.13
C ASN A 290 -94.22 -17.04 70.75
N GLU A 291 -93.16 -16.22 70.73
CA GLU A 291 -91.74 -16.44 71.10
C GLU A 291 -91.08 -17.83 70.94
N GLN A 292 -90.16 -17.94 69.98
CA GLN A 292 -88.69 -17.89 70.14
C GLN A 292 -88.09 -18.12 68.73
N ALA A 293 -87.52 -17.09 68.08
CA ALA A 293 -86.09 -16.72 68.16
C ALA A 293 -85.20 -17.91 67.73
N MET A 294 -84.32 -17.85 66.72
CA MET A 294 -83.67 -16.74 66.04
C MET A 294 -82.66 -17.38 65.07
N GLU A 295 -82.60 -16.87 63.82
CA GLU A 295 -81.41 -16.80 62.92
C GLU A 295 -80.75 -18.14 62.47
N SER A 296 -80.08 -18.31 61.33
CA SER A 296 -79.55 -17.43 60.28
C SER A 296 -79.29 -18.27 59.02
N SER A 297 -79.35 -17.58 57.88
CA SER A 297 -78.72 -17.85 56.58
C SER A 297 -77.41 -18.65 56.57
N GLY A 298 -77.21 -19.35 55.44
CA GLY A 298 -76.12 -18.98 54.53
C GLY A 298 -74.89 -19.88 54.51
N ALA A 299 -74.74 -20.55 53.35
CA ALA A 299 -73.48 -20.83 52.64
C ALA A 299 -72.36 -21.63 53.34
N ILE A 300 -72.03 -22.78 52.76
CA ILE A 300 -70.72 -23.41 52.90
C ILE A 300 -70.07 -23.47 51.51
N THR A 301 -69.04 -22.65 51.32
CA THR A 301 -67.93 -22.95 50.40
C THR A 301 -66.61 -22.69 51.13
N THR A 302 -65.62 -23.50 50.74
CA THR A 302 -64.16 -23.37 50.96
C THR A 302 -63.56 -23.95 52.26
N THR A 303 -62.94 -25.13 52.08
CA THR A 303 -61.51 -25.41 52.33
C THR A 303 -60.80 -24.61 53.44
N THR A 304 -60.29 -25.30 54.46
CA THR A 304 -58.84 -25.56 54.68
C THR A 304 -58.55 -26.14 56.08
N THR A 305 -57.76 -27.21 56.07
CA THR A 305 -56.69 -27.62 57.00
C THR A 305 -56.77 -27.32 58.51
N ALA A 306 -56.57 -28.43 59.25
CA ALA A 306 -55.68 -28.61 60.40
C ALA A 306 -56.28 -28.65 61.82
N ALA A 307 -55.79 -29.68 62.52
CA ALA A 307 -55.66 -29.87 63.96
C ALA A 307 -56.87 -30.34 64.79
N ALA A 308 -56.78 -31.65 65.08
CA ALA A 308 -56.78 -32.21 66.43
C ALA A 308 -58.11 -32.48 67.18
N ALA A 309 -58.23 -33.77 67.50
CA ALA A 309 -58.79 -34.33 68.73
C ALA A 309 -60.29 -34.13 69.02
N ALA A 310 -61.07 -35.19 68.80
CA ALA A 310 -61.63 -36.02 69.88
C ALA A 310 -62.80 -36.88 69.37
N SER A 311 -62.68 -38.19 69.58
CA SER A 311 -63.72 -39.16 69.95
C SER A 311 -65.16 -38.95 69.47
N THR A 312 -65.73 -39.91 68.72
CA THR A 312 -66.78 -40.82 69.24
C THR A 312 -67.07 -41.97 68.26
N THR A 313 -66.95 -43.20 68.79
CA THR A 313 -67.86 -44.36 68.69
C THR A 313 -68.46 -44.82 67.36
N GLY A 314 -68.38 -46.14 67.13
CA GLY A 314 -69.27 -46.83 66.18
C GLY A 314 -68.78 -48.20 65.75
N SER A 315 -68.63 -49.15 66.69
CA SER A 315 -69.47 -50.35 66.74
C SER A 315 -69.00 -51.52 65.87
N LYS A 316 -68.49 -52.57 66.52
CA LYS A 316 -68.91 -53.98 66.34
C LYS A 316 -68.07 -54.92 67.20
N SER A 317 -68.63 -55.42 68.28
CA SER A 317 -68.48 -56.82 68.68
C SER A 317 -69.60 -57.20 69.63
N ASP A 318 -70.47 -58.10 69.15
CA ASP A 318 -71.48 -58.80 69.94
C ASP A 318 -70.85 -59.78 70.92
N SER A 319 -71.64 -60.10 71.96
CA SER A 319 -71.59 -61.31 72.78
C SER A 319 -70.55 -61.38 73.90
N SER A 320 -70.90 -60.86 75.07
CA SER A 320 -70.94 -61.66 76.32
C SER A 320 -71.54 -60.82 77.45
N GLU A 321 -72.71 -61.21 77.94
CA GLU A 321 -73.37 -60.63 79.12
C GLU A 321 -72.75 -61.17 80.42
N CYS A 322 -72.90 -60.39 81.50
CA CYS A 322 -72.57 -60.67 82.91
C CYS A 322 -71.05 -60.68 83.21
N GLU A 323 -70.47 -59.82 84.05
CA GLU A 323 -70.97 -59.23 85.30
C GLU A 323 -70.39 -57.82 85.50
N GLU A 324 -71.20 -56.91 86.07
CA GLU A 324 -70.68 -55.83 86.89
C GLU A 324 -69.89 -56.46 88.04
N GLU A 325 -68.56 -56.31 88.03
CA GLU A 325 -67.69 -56.23 89.21
C GLU A 325 -66.22 -56.19 88.71
N ASP A 326 -65.56 -55.06 88.97
CA ASP A 326 -64.11 -54.83 88.89
C ASP A 326 -63.39 -55.08 87.54
N VAL A 327 -63.51 -54.11 86.62
CA VAL A 327 -62.31 -53.74 85.83
C VAL A 327 -61.30 -53.22 86.84
N SER A 328 -60.50 -54.14 87.39
CA SER A 328 -59.46 -53.81 88.36
C SER A 328 -58.62 -52.69 87.76
N LEU A 329 -58.42 -51.61 88.54
CA LEU A 329 -57.58 -50.45 88.25
C LEU A 329 -56.29 -50.81 87.49
N ALA A 330 -55.75 -52.01 87.78
CA ALA A 330 -54.62 -52.64 87.10
C ALA A 330 -54.76 -52.76 85.57
N SER A 331 -55.91 -53.17 85.03
CA SER A 331 -56.12 -53.35 83.57
C SER A 331 -56.17 -52.02 82.82
N MET A 332 -56.80 -51.00 83.41
CA MET A 332 -56.80 -49.64 82.87
C MET A 332 -55.38 -49.04 82.90
N MET A 333 -54.66 -49.24 84.00
CA MET A 333 -53.28 -48.79 84.17
C MET A 333 -52.32 -49.51 83.21
N GLU A 334 -52.52 -50.81 82.94
CA GLU A 334 -51.77 -51.57 81.95
C GLU A 334 -51.98 -51.03 80.52
N ARG A 335 -53.23 -50.71 80.16
CA ARG A 335 -53.55 -50.09 78.86
C ARG A 335 -52.91 -48.71 78.71
N ILE A 336 -52.98 -47.88 79.75
CA ILE A 336 -52.32 -46.56 79.77
C ILE A 336 -50.81 -46.73 79.62
N MET A 337 -50.17 -47.65 80.36
CA MET A 337 -48.73 -47.90 80.24
C MET A 337 -48.34 -48.41 78.85
N LYS A 338 -49.13 -49.30 78.22
CA LYS A 338 -48.87 -49.75 76.84
C LYS A 338 -48.99 -48.60 75.84
N ASN A 339 -50.02 -47.75 75.97
CA ASN A 339 -50.19 -46.57 75.13
C ASN A 339 -49.02 -45.58 75.30
N LEU A 340 -48.63 -45.27 76.53
CA LEU A 340 -47.48 -44.39 76.80
C LEU A 340 -46.18 -44.98 76.25
N ARG A 341 -45.97 -46.29 76.34
CA ARG A 341 -44.78 -46.95 75.73
C ARG A 341 -44.78 -46.86 74.21
N LEU A 342 -45.95 -47.01 73.57
CA LEU A 342 -46.09 -46.83 72.12
C LEU A 342 -45.82 -45.38 71.72
N GLU A 343 -46.37 -44.41 72.45
CA GLU A 343 -46.15 -42.99 72.20
C GLU A 343 -44.68 -42.60 72.40
N ILE A 344 -44.03 -43.05 73.47
CA ILE A 344 -42.58 -42.86 73.69
C ILE A 344 -41.78 -43.45 72.53
N SER A 345 -42.17 -44.62 72.01
CA SER A 345 -41.49 -45.25 70.88
C SER A 345 -41.70 -44.48 69.57
N GLN A 346 -42.90 -43.91 69.37
CA GLN A 346 -43.21 -43.07 68.21
C GLN A 346 -42.46 -41.74 68.27
N LEU A 347 -42.44 -41.07 69.43
CA LEU A 347 -41.71 -39.82 69.64
C LEU A 347 -40.19 -39.98 69.45
N ARG A 348 -39.62 -41.11 69.89
CA ARG A 348 -38.21 -41.43 69.61
C ARG A 348 -37.95 -41.58 68.12
N ARG A 349 -38.82 -42.31 67.41
CA ARG A 349 -38.69 -42.47 65.95
C ARG A 349 -38.80 -41.13 65.22
N SER A 350 -39.74 -40.26 65.61
CA SER A 350 -39.86 -38.91 65.01
C SER A 350 -38.68 -38.01 65.36
N LEU A 351 -38.09 -38.15 66.55
CA LEU A 351 -36.88 -37.43 66.92
C LEU A 351 -35.68 -37.89 66.08
N ASP A 352 -35.51 -39.20 65.90
CA ASP A 352 -34.43 -39.76 65.08
C ASP A 352 -34.61 -39.39 63.60
N GLU A 353 -35.84 -39.39 63.08
CA GLU A 353 -36.16 -38.90 61.73
C GLU A 353 -35.83 -37.42 61.57
N SER A 354 -36.25 -36.57 62.52
CA SER A 354 -35.93 -35.14 62.53
C SER A 354 -34.42 -34.87 62.59
N ARG A 355 -33.65 -35.67 63.35
CA ARG A 355 -32.18 -35.59 63.37
C ARG A 355 -31.59 -35.96 62.01
N SER A 356 -32.06 -37.03 61.39
CA SER A 356 -31.58 -37.43 60.05
C SER A 356 -31.88 -36.39 58.97
N ASP A 357 -33.04 -35.73 59.04
CA ASP A 357 -33.38 -34.62 58.14
C ASP A 357 -32.50 -33.39 58.39
N THR A 358 -32.18 -33.11 59.66
CA THR A 358 -31.28 -32.02 60.02
C THR A 358 -29.87 -32.26 59.50
N GLU A 359 -29.33 -33.47 59.66
CA GLU A 359 -28.02 -33.87 59.10
C GLU A 359 -28.02 -33.78 57.56
N ARG A 360 -29.11 -34.19 56.90
CA ARG A 360 -29.25 -34.07 55.45
C ARG A 360 -29.24 -32.60 55.01
N LEU A 361 -30.01 -31.73 55.68
CA LEU A 361 -30.02 -30.29 55.39
C LEU A 361 -28.67 -29.64 55.66
N GLN A 362 -27.98 -30.04 56.73
CA GLN A 362 -26.62 -29.59 57.01
C GLN A 362 -25.66 -29.98 55.88
N SER A 363 -25.70 -31.24 55.42
CA SER A 363 -24.85 -31.69 54.30
C SER A 363 -25.13 -30.97 52.98
N LEU A 364 -26.40 -30.60 52.72
CA LEU A 364 -26.77 -29.80 51.55
C LEU A 364 -26.25 -28.36 51.67
N THR A 365 -26.33 -27.79 52.88
CA THR A 365 -25.84 -26.44 53.16
C THR A 365 -24.32 -26.37 53.04
N GLU A 366 -23.59 -27.37 53.55
CA GLU A 366 -22.13 -27.48 53.41
C GLU A 366 -21.71 -27.62 51.94
N LYS A 367 -22.41 -28.45 51.15
CA LYS A 367 -22.17 -28.56 49.70
C LYS A 367 -22.45 -27.25 48.96
N GLN A 368 -23.51 -26.53 49.34
CA GLN A 368 -23.79 -25.22 48.79
C GLN A 368 -22.71 -24.21 49.16
N ALA A 369 -22.24 -24.20 50.40
CA ALA A 369 -21.16 -23.32 50.85
C ALA A 369 -19.85 -23.59 50.10
N GLN A 370 -19.45 -24.87 49.94
CA GLN A 370 -18.28 -25.26 49.15
C GLN A 370 -18.39 -24.78 47.70
N LYS A 371 -19.55 -24.99 47.06
CA LYS A 371 -19.77 -24.53 45.67
C LYS A 371 -19.71 -23.01 45.54
N ILE A 372 -20.21 -22.27 46.54
CA ILE A 372 -20.11 -20.81 46.58
C ILE A 372 -18.65 -20.38 46.70
N GLU A 373 -17.86 -21.04 47.55
CA GLU A 373 -16.43 -20.78 47.71
C GLU A 373 -15.64 -21.05 46.43
N GLU A 374 -15.85 -22.20 45.78
CA GLU A 374 -15.25 -22.56 44.49
C GLU A 374 -15.60 -21.54 43.40
N ASN A 375 -16.88 -21.17 43.27
CA ASN A 375 -17.34 -20.16 42.32
C ASN A 375 -16.71 -18.79 42.63
N THR A 376 -16.54 -18.44 43.91
CA THR A 376 -15.93 -17.17 44.32
C THR A 376 -14.46 -17.11 43.91
N LEU A 377 -13.72 -18.22 44.05
CA LEU A 377 -12.34 -18.31 43.58
C LEU A 377 -12.25 -18.21 42.06
N TYR A 378 -13.13 -18.93 41.34
CA TYR A 378 -13.18 -18.88 39.88
C TYR A 378 -13.47 -17.47 39.35
N ILE A 379 -14.40 -16.74 39.97
CA ILE A 379 -14.70 -15.34 39.63
C ILE A 379 -13.44 -14.48 39.83
N LYS A 380 -12.72 -14.60 40.96
CA LYS A 380 -11.49 -13.84 41.19
C LYS A 380 -10.41 -14.14 40.14
N GLU A 381 -10.23 -15.40 39.75
CA GLU A 381 -9.27 -15.72 38.69
C GLU A 381 -9.67 -15.13 37.32
N LEU A 382 -10.97 -15.01 37.04
CA LEU A 382 -11.45 -14.35 35.82
C LEU A 382 -11.18 -12.84 35.89
N GLU A 383 -11.44 -12.19 37.03
CA GLU A 383 -11.14 -10.78 37.26
C GLU A 383 -9.63 -10.48 37.15
N ASP A 384 -8.77 -11.38 37.63
CA ASP A 384 -7.31 -11.27 37.48
C ASP A 384 -6.90 -11.37 36.01
N ARG A 385 -7.45 -12.34 35.26
CA ARG A 385 -7.20 -12.49 33.82
C ARG A 385 -7.68 -11.27 33.04
N GLU A 386 -8.86 -10.74 33.37
CA GLU A 386 -9.39 -9.52 32.78
C GLU A 386 -8.48 -8.32 33.03
N ARG A 387 -7.99 -8.14 34.28
CA ARG A 387 -7.03 -7.07 34.60
C ARG A 387 -5.72 -7.18 33.82
N ILE A 388 -5.16 -8.39 33.71
CA ILE A 388 -3.93 -8.61 32.94
C ILE A 388 -4.16 -8.33 31.45
N LEU A 389 -5.28 -8.81 30.89
CA LEU A 389 -5.62 -8.55 29.49
C LEU A 389 -5.84 -7.06 29.23
N ALA A 390 -6.51 -6.34 30.15
CA ALA A 390 -6.69 -4.90 30.03
C ALA A 390 -5.36 -4.13 30.04
N GLN A 391 -4.44 -4.51 30.92
CA GLN A 391 -3.09 -3.92 30.94
C GLN A 391 -2.33 -4.22 29.64
N ASN A 392 -2.36 -5.46 29.16
CA ASN A 392 -1.70 -5.84 27.91
C ASN A 392 -2.26 -5.05 26.71
N VAL A 393 -3.58 -4.82 26.68
CA VAL A 393 -4.20 -4.00 25.62
C VAL A 393 -3.72 -2.55 25.70
N GLU A 394 -3.64 -1.95 26.90
CA GLU A 394 -3.14 -0.59 27.06
C GLU A 394 -1.66 -0.47 26.63
N ASP A 395 -0.82 -1.44 27.02
CA ASP A 395 0.59 -1.48 26.63
C ASP A 395 0.75 -1.58 25.10
N LEU A 396 -0.03 -2.45 24.44
CA LEU A 396 -0.06 -2.56 22.98
C LEU A 396 -0.57 -1.27 22.31
N LEU A 397 -1.57 -0.60 22.89
CA LEU A 397 -2.05 0.69 22.38
C LEU A 397 -0.98 1.78 22.47
N MET A 398 -0.15 1.75 23.51
CA MET A 398 0.97 2.67 23.63
C MET A 398 2.08 2.38 22.61
N GLU A 399 2.41 1.11 22.36
CA GLU A 399 3.35 0.70 21.32
C GLU A 399 2.85 1.07 19.92
N ILE A 400 1.55 0.89 19.64
CA ILE A 400 0.93 1.33 18.38
C ILE A 400 1.09 2.84 18.21
N LYS A 401 0.81 3.66 19.23
CA LYS A 401 0.98 5.12 19.14
C LYS A 401 2.44 5.53 18.89
N GLU A 402 3.40 4.86 19.52
CA GLU A 402 4.83 5.12 19.31
C GLU A 402 5.26 4.78 17.88
N THR A 403 4.86 3.61 17.38
CA THR A 403 5.17 3.19 16.00
C THR A 403 4.47 4.07 14.97
N GLU A 404 3.24 4.51 15.21
CA GLU A 404 2.54 5.49 14.37
C GLU A 404 3.29 6.84 14.30
N ALA A 405 3.79 7.32 15.43
CA ALA A 405 4.59 8.55 15.48
C ALA A 405 5.94 8.39 14.76
N GLU A 406 6.55 7.21 14.83
CA GLU A 406 7.75 6.90 14.05
C GLU A 406 7.46 6.85 12.55
N VAL A 407 6.39 6.19 12.13
CA VAL A 407 5.94 6.18 10.72
C VAL A 407 5.68 7.61 10.22
N ALA A 408 5.08 8.48 11.04
CA ALA A 408 4.87 9.88 10.69
C ALA A 408 6.19 10.64 10.49
N ARG A 409 7.19 10.42 11.36
CA ARG A 409 8.54 10.99 11.22
C ARG A 409 9.23 10.52 9.94
N TRP A 410 9.20 9.22 9.64
CA TRP A 410 9.80 8.67 8.42
C TRP A 410 9.11 9.23 7.17
N ARG A 411 7.78 9.39 7.20
CA ARG A 411 7.03 10.01 6.11
C ARG A 411 7.48 11.45 5.86
N GLU A 412 7.57 12.27 6.91
CA GLU A 412 8.03 13.66 6.80
C GLU A 412 9.47 13.74 6.25
N ALA A 413 10.37 12.87 6.71
CA ALA A 413 11.73 12.80 6.17
C ALA A 413 11.75 12.45 4.67
N CYS A 414 10.96 11.46 4.24
CA CYS A 414 10.84 11.12 2.82
C CYS A 414 10.27 12.28 1.99
N GLU A 415 9.26 13.01 2.50
CA GLU A 415 8.71 14.18 1.81
C GLU A 415 9.75 15.29 1.64
N LEU A 416 10.57 15.54 2.66
CA LEU A 416 11.67 16.51 2.59
C LEU A 416 12.77 16.09 1.60
N GLU A 417 13.11 14.80 1.54
CA GLU A 417 14.07 14.26 0.55
C GLU A 417 13.54 14.40 -0.88
N VAL A 418 12.25 14.12 -1.10
CA VAL A 418 11.61 14.31 -2.41
C VAL A 418 11.63 15.79 -2.82
N GLU A 419 11.30 16.70 -1.91
CA GLU A 419 11.32 18.14 -2.19
C GLU A 419 12.75 18.65 -2.45
N ALA A 420 13.75 18.14 -1.73
CA ALA A 420 15.16 18.42 -2.00
C ALA A 420 15.59 17.88 -3.37
N GLY A 421 15.22 16.64 -3.70
CA GLY A 421 15.49 16.02 -5.00
C GLY A 421 14.85 16.80 -6.15
N LYS A 422 13.63 17.31 -5.98
CA LYS A 422 12.95 18.16 -6.96
C LYS A 422 13.71 19.47 -7.21
N LYS A 423 14.15 20.16 -6.16
CA LYS A 423 14.95 21.40 -6.29
C LYS A 423 16.26 21.15 -7.03
N GLU A 424 16.94 20.06 -6.71
CA GLU A 424 18.18 19.67 -7.38
C GLU A 424 17.95 19.37 -8.88
N VAL A 425 16.84 18.71 -9.23
CA VAL A 425 16.46 18.50 -10.65
C VAL A 425 16.21 19.84 -11.35
N GLU A 426 15.47 20.76 -10.73
CA GLU A 426 15.24 22.09 -11.28
C GLU A 426 16.54 22.88 -11.50
N GLU A 427 17.53 22.73 -10.62
CA GLU A 427 18.87 23.32 -10.80
C GLU A 427 19.66 22.67 -11.94
N ARG A 428 19.64 21.33 -12.02
CA ARG A 428 20.25 20.60 -13.15
C ARG A 428 19.64 21.01 -14.49
N ASP A 429 18.32 21.17 -14.55
CA ASP A 429 17.64 21.61 -15.76
C ASP A 429 18.08 23.01 -16.22
N LYS A 430 18.28 23.94 -15.27
CA LYS A 430 18.84 25.27 -15.59
C LYS A 430 20.24 25.16 -16.21
N VAL A 431 21.11 24.32 -15.64
CA VAL A 431 22.46 24.08 -16.17
C VAL A 431 22.39 23.44 -17.56
N VAL A 432 21.50 22.47 -17.78
CA VAL A 432 21.30 21.84 -19.10
C VAL A 432 20.86 22.89 -20.14
N VAL A 433 20.00 23.83 -19.77
CA VAL A 433 19.59 24.92 -20.67
C VAL A 433 20.78 25.81 -21.03
N ILE A 434 21.63 26.18 -20.06
CA ILE A 434 22.82 27.00 -20.30
C ILE A 434 23.80 26.25 -21.22
N LEU A 435 24.11 24.99 -20.91
CA LEU A 435 25.03 24.18 -21.71
C LEU A 435 24.51 23.98 -23.14
N LYS A 436 23.20 23.80 -23.34
CA LYS A 436 22.60 23.75 -24.68
C LYS A 436 22.80 25.06 -25.43
N GLN A 437 22.64 26.21 -24.77
CA GLN A 437 22.89 27.51 -25.40
C GLN A 437 24.37 27.70 -25.77
N GLU A 438 25.30 27.27 -24.92
CA GLU A 438 26.74 27.31 -25.21
C GLU A 438 27.13 26.37 -26.34
N LEU A 439 26.54 25.18 -26.39
CA LEU A 439 26.71 24.24 -27.49
C LEU A 439 26.23 24.82 -28.82
N GLU A 440 25.07 25.47 -28.86
CA GLU A 440 24.57 26.11 -30.08
C GLU A 440 25.45 27.31 -30.50
N LYS A 441 25.97 28.09 -29.54
CA LYS A 441 26.95 29.16 -29.83
C LYS A 441 28.22 28.59 -30.47
N THR A 442 28.81 27.56 -29.86
CA THR A 442 30.05 26.94 -30.38
C THR A 442 29.82 26.31 -31.75
N LYS A 443 28.69 25.63 -31.95
CA LYS A 443 28.28 25.10 -33.25
C LYS A 443 28.16 26.19 -34.32
N ALA A 444 27.52 27.32 -34.00
CA ALA A 444 27.45 28.45 -34.93
C ALA A 444 28.84 29.03 -35.25
N THR A 445 29.74 29.13 -34.28
CA THR A 445 31.13 29.57 -34.54
C THR A 445 31.91 28.59 -35.42
N LEU A 446 31.67 27.28 -35.25
CA LEU A 446 32.26 26.22 -36.06
C LEU A 446 31.73 26.28 -37.50
N GLU A 447 30.43 26.50 -37.69
CA GLU A 447 29.84 26.67 -39.03
C GLU A 447 30.44 27.88 -39.76
N ILE A 448 30.65 29.00 -39.06
CA ILE A 448 31.31 30.19 -39.61
C ILE A 448 32.77 29.89 -39.98
N SER A 449 33.51 29.19 -39.13
CA SER A 449 34.93 28.87 -39.39
C SER A 449 35.07 27.88 -40.55
N ASN A 450 34.19 26.89 -40.64
CA ASN A 450 34.12 25.95 -41.75
C ASN A 450 33.77 26.67 -43.07
N GLY A 451 32.83 27.62 -43.04
CA GLY A 451 32.55 28.49 -44.18
C GLY A 451 33.79 29.30 -44.63
N LYS A 452 34.55 29.86 -43.69
CA LYS A 452 35.82 30.55 -44.00
C LYS A 452 36.88 29.62 -44.57
N LEU A 453 36.99 28.40 -44.06
CA LEU A 453 37.92 27.38 -44.58
C LEU A 453 37.59 27.09 -46.05
N LYS A 454 36.31 26.81 -46.35
CA LYS A 454 35.85 26.57 -47.72
C LYS A 454 36.17 27.73 -48.67
N MET A 455 35.95 28.97 -48.24
CA MET A 455 36.32 30.15 -49.05
C MET A 455 37.84 30.24 -49.30
N LYS A 456 38.67 29.84 -48.32
CA LYS A 456 40.13 29.78 -48.51
C LYS A 456 40.54 28.65 -49.45
N GLU A 457 39.88 27.50 -49.40
CA GLU A 457 40.09 26.39 -50.33
C GLU A 457 39.74 26.79 -51.76
N GLU A 458 38.59 27.45 -51.97
CA GLU A 458 38.18 27.98 -53.27
C GLU A 458 39.16 29.05 -53.79
N LEU A 459 39.65 29.93 -52.91
CA LEU A 459 40.65 30.94 -53.26
C LEU A 459 42.00 30.29 -53.64
N ALA A 460 42.44 29.27 -52.91
CA ALA A 460 43.66 28.53 -53.23
C ALA A 460 43.53 27.79 -54.57
N ALA A 461 42.37 27.16 -54.83
CA ALA A 461 42.09 26.53 -56.12
C ALA A 461 42.10 27.54 -57.27
N ALA A 462 41.51 28.73 -57.08
CA ALA A 462 41.53 29.81 -58.06
C ALA A 462 42.96 30.36 -58.30
N ALA A 463 43.75 30.53 -57.24
CA ALA A 463 45.15 30.95 -57.34
C ALA A 463 46.00 29.93 -58.10
N MET A 464 45.83 28.63 -57.80
CA MET A 464 46.51 27.56 -58.56
C MET A 464 46.09 27.52 -60.03
N ALA A 465 44.79 27.72 -60.34
CA ALA A 465 44.32 27.81 -61.71
C ALA A 465 44.88 29.03 -62.45
N ALA A 466 44.96 30.19 -61.77
CA ALA A 466 45.55 31.41 -62.33
C ALA A 466 47.06 31.26 -62.58
N GLN A 467 47.79 30.64 -61.64
CA GLN A 467 49.20 30.31 -61.81
C GLN A 467 49.40 29.38 -63.01
N ALA A 468 48.63 28.29 -63.11
CA ALA A 468 48.71 27.38 -64.24
C ALA A 468 48.35 28.04 -65.58
N ALA A 469 47.49 29.06 -65.59
CA ALA A 469 47.21 29.86 -66.79
C ALA A 469 48.38 30.79 -67.14
N ALA A 470 48.99 31.44 -66.15
CA ALA A 470 50.15 32.31 -66.32
C ALA A 470 51.38 31.53 -66.82
N GLU A 471 51.65 30.35 -66.26
CA GLU A 471 52.73 29.46 -66.71
C GLU A 471 52.54 29.02 -68.15
N ARG A 472 51.31 28.63 -68.55
CA ARG A 472 51.01 28.32 -69.97
C ARG A 472 51.23 29.52 -70.88
N SER A 473 50.84 30.72 -70.44
CA SER A 473 51.08 31.96 -71.21
C SER A 473 52.57 32.25 -71.36
N LEU A 474 53.36 32.04 -70.32
CA LEU A 474 54.82 32.20 -70.35
C LEU A 474 55.47 31.19 -71.30
N GLN A 475 55.10 29.91 -71.22
CA GLN A 475 55.57 28.87 -72.14
C GLN A 475 55.24 29.20 -73.61
N LEU A 476 54.07 29.78 -73.87
CA LEU A 476 53.70 30.26 -75.21
C LEU A 476 54.55 31.47 -75.64
N ALA A 477 54.88 32.39 -74.74
CA ALA A 477 55.78 33.50 -75.04
C ALA A 477 57.21 33.03 -75.32
N ASP A 478 57.72 32.09 -74.52
CA ASP A 478 59.06 31.52 -74.67
C ASP A 478 59.21 30.74 -75.97
N SER A 479 58.22 29.92 -76.33
CA SER A 479 58.20 29.21 -77.62
C SER A 479 58.12 30.18 -78.81
N ARG A 480 57.32 31.25 -78.73
CA ARG A 480 57.31 32.32 -79.75
C ARG A 480 58.64 33.05 -79.86
N ALA A 481 59.27 33.37 -78.73
CA ALA A 481 60.56 34.03 -78.67
C ALA A 481 61.68 33.13 -79.23
N ALA A 482 61.66 31.83 -78.92
CA ALA A 482 62.58 30.85 -79.50
C ALA A 482 62.45 30.80 -81.03
N GLY A 483 61.23 30.69 -81.56
CA GLY A 483 61.00 30.71 -83.02
C GLY A 483 61.29 32.06 -83.69
N LEU A 484 61.34 33.17 -82.94
CA LEU A 484 61.84 34.45 -83.45
C LEU A 484 63.38 34.48 -83.46
N ARG A 485 64.04 33.96 -82.42
CA ARG A 485 65.51 33.84 -82.37
C ARG A 485 66.04 32.99 -83.51
N GLU A 486 65.44 31.82 -83.75
CA GLU A 486 65.80 30.94 -84.87
C GLU A 486 65.71 31.66 -86.23
N ARG A 487 64.65 32.46 -86.46
CA ARG A 487 64.52 33.29 -87.66
C ARG A 487 65.59 34.38 -87.76
N ILE A 488 65.94 35.02 -86.65
CA ILE A 488 67.01 36.02 -86.61
C ILE A 488 68.36 35.36 -86.91
N GLU A 489 68.66 34.22 -86.31
CA GLU A 489 69.87 33.44 -86.56
C GLU A 489 69.96 33.04 -88.04
N GLU A 490 68.88 32.54 -88.63
CA GLU A 490 68.82 32.22 -90.05
C GLU A 490 69.05 33.45 -90.93
N MET A 491 68.39 34.59 -90.65
CA MET A 491 68.67 35.83 -91.39
C MET A 491 70.11 36.33 -91.20
N THR A 492 70.70 36.13 -90.02
CA THR A 492 72.08 36.51 -89.72
C THR A 492 73.05 35.63 -90.51
N LYS A 493 72.79 34.32 -90.58
CA LYS A 493 73.55 33.40 -91.41
C LYS A 493 73.43 33.75 -92.90
N GLN A 494 72.23 34.09 -93.37
CA GLN A 494 72.02 34.59 -94.73
C GLN A 494 72.81 35.89 -94.99
N LEU A 495 72.89 36.80 -94.01
CA LEU A 495 73.73 38.00 -94.08
C LEU A 495 75.23 37.67 -94.12
N GLU A 496 75.71 36.76 -93.26
CA GLU A 496 77.11 36.32 -93.25
C GLU A 496 77.49 35.59 -94.55
N GLU A 497 76.60 34.79 -95.13
CA GLU A 497 76.78 34.17 -96.44
C GLU A 497 76.80 35.20 -97.57
N ALA A 498 75.93 36.22 -97.52
CA ALA A 498 75.94 37.33 -98.47
C ALA A 498 77.24 38.17 -98.33
N GLU A 499 77.66 38.47 -97.10
CA GLU A 499 78.87 39.21 -96.77
C GLU A 499 80.14 38.44 -97.14
N SER A 500 80.19 37.12 -96.92
CA SER A 500 81.31 36.27 -97.33
C SER A 500 81.41 36.13 -98.85
N ARG A 501 80.26 36.07 -99.57
CA ARG A 501 80.22 36.20 -101.04
C ARG A 501 80.70 37.57 -101.52
N GLU A 502 80.46 38.63 -100.74
CA GLU A 502 80.95 39.99 -101.02
C GLU A 502 82.45 40.14 -100.71
N ARG A 503 82.96 39.57 -99.60
CA ARG A 503 84.39 39.52 -99.24
C ARG A 503 85.21 38.71 -100.26
N ASN A 504 84.68 37.61 -100.80
CA ASN A 504 85.33 36.84 -101.87
C ASN A 504 85.33 37.55 -103.24
N ARG A 505 84.57 38.65 -103.41
CA ARG A 505 84.54 39.44 -104.65
C ARG A 505 85.28 40.78 -104.57
N ARG A 506 85.78 41.20 -103.39
CA ARG A 506 86.43 42.50 -103.22
C ARG A 506 87.86 42.38 -102.69
N LYS A 507 88.82 42.20 -103.61
CA LYS A 507 90.11 42.88 -103.48
C LYS A 507 89.83 44.39 -103.65
N VAL A 508 90.36 45.18 -102.71
CA VAL A 508 90.49 46.65 -102.74
C VAL A 508 89.18 47.43 -102.51
N ARG A 509 89.05 48.01 -101.32
CA ARG A 509 89.32 49.44 -101.01
C ARG A 509 88.86 49.72 -99.59
N HIS A 510 89.79 50.19 -98.75
CA HIS A 510 89.47 50.90 -97.53
C HIS A 510 88.51 52.05 -97.87
N ILE A 511 87.31 51.99 -97.32
CA ILE A 511 86.40 53.13 -97.23
C ILE A 511 86.04 53.25 -95.76
N CYS A 512 86.78 54.13 -95.09
CA CYS A 512 86.35 54.78 -93.88
C CYS A 512 85.02 55.52 -94.18
N TRP A 513 84.04 55.42 -93.29
CA TRP A 513 83.04 56.46 -93.00
C TRP A 513 82.45 56.14 -91.60
N PRO A 514 81.79 57.09 -90.90
CA PRO A 514 82.34 57.77 -89.75
C PRO A 514 81.42 57.60 -88.53
N TRP A 515 82.01 57.51 -87.34
CA TRP A 515 81.26 57.78 -86.12
C TRP A 515 80.90 59.27 -86.10
N HIS A 516 79.64 59.61 -86.38
CA HIS A 516 79.05 60.89 -86.02
C HIS A 516 78.12 60.71 -84.82
N ALA A 517 78.38 61.54 -83.82
CA ALA A 517 77.68 61.61 -82.56
C ALA A 517 76.17 61.86 -82.73
N LEU A 518 75.34 60.92 -82.26
CA LEU A 518 74.01 61.24 -81.76
C LEU A 518 74.10 61.47 -80.26
N LYS A 519 74.54 62.68 -79.93
CA LYS A 519 74.20 63.37 -78.70
C LYS A 519 72.70 63.67 -78.77
N MET A 520 71.84 62.75 -78.30
CA MET A 520 70.46 63.11 -77.99
C MET A 520 70.40 63.77 -76.61
N THR A 521 69.75 64.90 -76.61
CA THR A 521 69.66 65.94 -75.60
C THR A 521 68.95 65.45 -74.33
N ILE A 522 69.60 65.60 -73.19
CA ILE A 522 68.95 65.79 -71.89
C ILE A 522 68.58 67.29 -71.82
N ALA A 523 67.27 67.59 -71.85
CA ALA A 523 66.62 68.81 -71.35
C ALA A 523 65.10 68.70 -71.61
N THR A 524 64.30 68.29 -70.62
CA THR A 524 63.44 69.15 -69.77
C THR A 524 62.39 69.99 -70.52
N ASN A 525 61.13 69.51 -70.50
CA ASN A 525 59.91 70.29 -70.21
C ASN A 525 58.74 69.31 -70.07
N THR A 526 58.30 68.94 -68.85
CA THR A 526 57.23 69.59 -68.06
C THR A 526 55.86 69.61 -68.76
N ASN A 527 54.98 68.68 -68.40
CA ASN A 527 53.74 69.02 -67.68
C ASN A 527 52.98 67.76 -67.20
N ASN A 528 52.91 67.63 -65.87
CA ASN A 528 51.80 67.14 -65.02
C ASN A 528 51.28 65.71 -65.27
N ARG A 529 51.32 64.77 -64.31
CA ARG A 529 50.82 64.91 -62.94
C ARG A 529 51.41 63.82 -62.03
N VAL A 530 51.82 64.28 -60.85
CA VAL A 530 52.29 63.53 -59.68
C VAL A 530 51.18 62.63 -59.12
N GLN A 531 51.52 61.40 -58.75
CA GLN A 531 51.26 60.87 -57.40
C GLN A 531 52.12 59.63 -57.12
N ASP A 532 53.09 59.83 -56.22
CA ASP A 532 53.78 58.82 -55.43
C ASP A 532 52.80 57.81 -54.82
N VAL A 533 53.11 56.52 -54.92
CA VAL A 533 52.80 55.58 -53.83
C VAL A 533 53.98 54.63 -53.64
N LYS A 534 54.72 54.92 -52.56
CA LYS A 534 55.71 54.07 -51.91
C LYS A 534 55.16 52.66 -51.68
N ARG A 535 56.08 51.69 -51.74
CA ARG A 535 55.99 50.43 -51.00
C ARG A 535 55.48 50.70 -49.58
N MET A 536 54.38 50.08 -49.21
CA MET A 536 54.01 49.88 -47.81
C MET A 536 53.54 48.43 -47.64
N LEU A 537 54.30 47.70 -46.82
CA LEU A 537 53.84 46.55 -46.06
C LEU A 537 52.60 46.97 -45.24
N PRO A 538 51.57 46.12 -45.15
CA PRO A 538 50.64 46.19 -44.03
C PRO A 538 51.14 45.32 -42.88
N GLU A 539 51.38 45.99 -41.76
CA GLU A 539 51.59 45.42 -40.44
C GLU A 539 50.44 44.48 -40.07
N MET A 540 50.80 43.32 -39.51
CA MET A 540 49.90 42.57 -38.64
C MET A 540 49.64 43.41 -37.40
N GLN A 541 48.41 43.90 -37.24
CA GLN A 541 47.94 44.40 -35.95
C GLN A 541 46.74 43.61 -35.47
N ALA A 542 46.90 43.20 -34.21
CA ALA A 542 46.00 42.45 -33.39
C ALA A 542 44.62 43.12 -33.25
N LEU A 543 43.59 42.29 -33.16
CA LEU A 543 42.33 42.65 -32.54
C LEU A 543 42.17 41.76 -31.29
N LEU A 544 42.41 42.36 -30.14
CA LEU A 544 41.74 41.99 -28.88
C LEU A 544 40.26 42.39 -29.01
N PRO A 545 39.30 41.60 -28.50
CA PRO A 545 37.97 42.09 -28.23
C PRO A 545 37.93 42.78 -26.85
N HIS A 546 37.33 43.96 -26.81
CA HIS A 546 36.85 44.59 -25.58
C HIS A 546 35.54 43.93 -25.16
N ASN A 547 35.42 43.68 -23.86
CA ASN A 547 34.20 43.30 -23.15
C ASN A 547 33.04 44.26 -23.46
N MET A 548 31.89 43.70 -23.85
CA MET A 548 30.60 43.85 -23.17
C MET A 548 29.68 42.69 -23.56
#